data_AF-A0A414GPB6-F1
#
_entry.id   AF-A0A414GPB6-F1
#
_cell.length_a   1.000
_cell.length_b   1.000
_cell.length_c   1.000
_cell.angle_alpha   90.00
_cell.angle_beta   90.00
_cell.angle_gamma   90.00
#
_symmetry.space_group_name_H-M   'P 1'
#
loop_
_entity.id
_entity.type
_entity.pdbx_description
1 polymer ?
#
loop_
_entity_poly.entity_id
_entity_poly.type
_entity_poly.pdbx_seq_one_letter_code
_entity_poly.pdbx_strand_id
1 'polypeptide(L)'
;MTDEQNILLSLVKLMFPREMLDYFEVVGFEIHEDSINVRLDERDRIHKKRSGHTYVKNGFLPESLITDFPIRDKRATLIVRRRRWKDEETGEIVSNDYELVAKGTRHSKEFAAFLKGGLESIPDSGFFA
;
A
#
# COMPACT_ATOMS: atom_id res chain seq x y z
N MET A 1 1.72 -17.68 -12.04
CA MET A 1 2.90 -16.81 -12.23
C MET A 1 4.06 -17.66 -12.70
N THR A 2 4.83 -17.18 -13.66
CA THR A 2 6.06 -17.85 -14.13
C THR A 2 7.22 -17.56 -13.19
N ASP A 3 8.30 -18.35 -13.26
CA ASP A 3 9.50 -18.12 -12.43
C ASP A 3 10.13 -16.73 -12.69
N GLU A 4 10.08 -16.26 -13.93
CA GLU A 4 10.50 -14.91 -14.31
C GLU A 4 9.68 -13.82 -13.60
N GLN A 5 8.36 -13.97 -13.56
CA GLN A 5 7.47 -13.02 -12.84
C GLN A 5 7.77 -13.00 -11.34
N ASN A 6 8.10 -14.16 -10.74
CA ASN A 6 8.48 -14.23 -9.33
C ASN A 6 9.79 -13.48 -9.04
N ILE A 7 10.78 -13.59 -9.93
CA ILE A 7 12.05 -12.87 -9.82
C ILE A 7 11.83 -11.36 -9.94
N LEU A 8 11.08 -10.92 -10.95
CA LEU A 8 10.77 -9.50 -11.16
C LEU A 8 10.00 -8.91 -9.98
N LEU A 9 9.01 -9.65 -9.46
CA LEU A 9 8.27 -9.22 -8.27
C LEU A 9 9.18 -9.09 -7.04
N SER A 10 10.17 -9.97 -6.91
CA SER A 10 11.15 -9.91 -5.83
C SER A 10 12.04 -8.66 -5.93
N LEU A 11 12.41 -8.24 -7.14
CA LEU A 11 13.12 -6.98 -7.37
C LEU A 11 12.24 -5.77 -7.07
N VAL A 12 10.98 -5.77 -7.50
CA VAL A 12 10.03 -4.69 -7.20
C VAL A 12 9.83 -4.53 -5.69
N LYS A 13 9.78 -5.63 -4.93
CA LYS A 13 9.71 -5.58 -3.46
C LYS A 13 10.90 -4.83 -2.83
N LEU A 14 12.08 -4.82 -3.44
CA LEU A 14 13.25 -4.07 -2.93
C LEU A 14 13.09 -2.55 -3.03
N MET A 15 12.12 -2.06 -3.83
CA MET A 15 11.83 -0.63 -3.93
C MET A 15 11.05 -0.10 -2.72
N PHE A 16 10.45 -1.00 -1.93
CA PHE A 16 9.61 -0.63 -0.80
C PHE A 16 10.33 -0.83 0.55
N PRO A 17 10.05 0.01 1.55
CA PRO A 17 10.46 -0.26 2.92
C PRO A 17 9.93 -1.61 3.40
N ARG A 18 10.73 -2.36 4.17
CA ARG A 18 10.32 -3.68 4.70
C ARG A 18 9.06 -3.57 5.55
N GLU A 19 8.96 -2.49 6.32
CA GLU A 19 7.83 -2.18 7.19
C GLU A 19 6.53 -2.04 6.41
N MET A 20 6.57 -1.55 5.16
CA MET A 20 5.39 -1.50 4.29
C MET A 20 4.97 -2.90 3.86
N LEU A 21 5.94 -3.76 3.57
CA LEU A 21 5.70 -5.15 3.15
C LEU A 21 5.20 -6.07 4.27
N ASP A 22 5.28 -5.63 5.52
CA ASP A 22 4.65 -6.28 6.68
C ASP A 22 3.12 -6.15 6.65
N TYR A 23 2.61 -5.07 6.04
CA TYR A 23 1.18 -4.77 5.95
C TYR A 23 0.59 -5.04 4.57
N PHE A 24 1.38 -4.80 3.53
CA PHE A 24 0.96 -4.92 2.15
C PHE A 24 1.79 -5.98 1.41
N GLU A 25 1.18 -6.62 0.44
CA GLU A 25 1.82 -7.54 -0.47
C GLU A 25 1.81 -6.92 -1.86
N VAL A 26 2.99 -6.87 -2.51
CA VAL A 26 3.06 -6.54 -3.93
C VAL A 26 2.49 -7.73 -4.69
N VAL A 27 1.35 -7.54 -5.35
CA VAL A 27 0.62 -8.58 -6.08
C VAL A 27 0.82 -8.49 -7.60
N GLY A 28 1.40 -7.39 -8.08
CA GLY A 28 1.69 -7.21 -9.49
C GLY A 28 2.31 -5.86 -9.79
N PHE A 29 2.76 -5.71 -11.02
CA PHE A 29 3.20 -4.44 -11.55
C PHE A 29 2.98 -4.41 -13.06
N GLU A 30 2.78 -3.22 -13.60
CA GLU A 30 2.70 -2.95 -15.02
C GLU A 30 3.68 -1.85 -15.39
N ILE A 31 4.44 -2.06 -16.45
CA ILE A 31 5.35 -1.04 -17.01
C ILE A 31 4.72 -0.52 -18.29
N HIS A 32 4.53 0.79 -18.35
CA HIS A 32 4.05 1.53 -19.51
C HIS A 32 5.17 2.41 -20.08
N GLU A 33 4.87 3.16 -21.13
CA GLU A 33 5.83 4.05 -21.79
C GLU A 33 6.31 5.17 -20.85
N ASP A 34 5.39 5.82 -20.14
CA ASP A 34 5.65 6.97 -19.25
C ASP A 34 5.44 6.67 -17.76
N SER A 35 4.95 5.47 -17.42
CA SER A 35 4.63 5.12 -16.03
C SER A 35 4.96 3.69 -15.65
N ILE A 36 5.09 3.48 -14.34
CA ILE A 36 5.09 2.16 -13.71
C ILE A 36 3.97 2.15 -12.69
N ASN A 37 3.11 1.15 -12.78
CA ASN A 37 2.03 0.93 -11.83
C ASN A 37 2.39 -0.29 -10.97
N VAL A 38 2.34 -0.16 -9.66
CA VAL A 38 2.60 -1.27 -8.73
C VAL A 38 1.35 -1.53 -7.92
N ARG A 39 0.85 -2.77 -7.95
CA ARG A 39 -0.35 -3.18 -7.24
C ARG A 39 -0.01 -3.78 -5.88
N LEU A 40 -0.66 -3.25 -4.85
CA LEU A 40 -0.44 -3.61 -3.46
C LEU A 40 -1.76 -3.99 -2.80
N ASP A 41 -1.82 -5.21 -2.27
CA ASP A 41 -2.96 -5.68 -1.49
C ASP A 41 -2.60 -5.72 -0.01
N GLU A 42 -3.48 -5.18 0.83
CA GLU A 42 -3.36 -5.36 2.26
C GLU A 42 -3.48 -6.84 2.64
N ARG A 43 -2.55 -7.32 3.47
CA ARG A 43 -2.50 -8.72 3.91
C ARG A 43 -3.74 -9.09 4.73
N ASP A 44 -4.02 -10.39 4.82
CA ASP A 44 -5.15 -10.96 5.55
C ASP A 44 -4.95 -10.95 7.08
N ARG A 45 -4.69 -9.78 7.67
CA ARG A 45 -4.50 -9.61 9.11
C ARG A 45 -5.25 -8.40 9.62
N ILE A 46 -6.20 -8.61 10.54
CA ILE A 46 -6.82 -7.52 11.28
C ILE A 46 -5.99 -7.16 12.52
N HIS A 47 -5.70 -5.86 12.72
CA HIS A 47 -4.79 -5.38 13.77
C HIS A 47 -5.49 -5.09 15.10
N LYS A 48 -6.68 -4.47 15.05
CA LYS A 48 -7.46 -4.07 16.24
C LYS A 48 -8.73 -4.93 16.34
N LYS A 49 -8.61 -6.15 16.88
CA LYS A 49 -9.77 -7.03 17.15
C LYS A 49 -10.45 -6.63 18.46
N ARG A 50 -11.78 -6.59 18.48
CA ARG A 50 -12.56 -6.52 19.73
C ARG A 50 -12.56 -7.90 20.39
N SER A 51 -12.46 -7.93 21.73
CA SER A 51 -12.46 -9.20 22.47
C SER A 51 -13.80 -9.91 22.31
N GLY A 52 -13.78 -11.19 21.95
CA GLY A 52 -15.00 -11.97 21.70
C GLY A 52 -15.62 -11.77 20.32
N HIS A 53 -15.00 -10.97 19.44
CA HIS A 53 -15.47 -10.77 18.07
C HIS A 53 -14.69 -11.59 17.04
N THR A 54 -15.40 -12.02 16.00
CA THR A 54 -14.92 -12.79 14.86
C THR A 54 -15.03 -11.95 13.60
N TYR A 55 -13.95 -11.93 12.82
CA TYR A 55 -13.86 -11.12 11.61
C TYR A 55 -13.60 -12.01 10.41
N VAL A 56 -14.48 -11.94 9.41
CA VAL A 56 -14.35 -12.68 8.16
C VAL A 56 -13.95 -11.75 7.01
N LYS A 57 -13.17 -12.30 6.08
CA LYS A 57 -12.72 -11.56 4.90
C LYS A 57 -13.93 -11.19 4.04
N ASN A 58 -14.10 -9.91 3.75
CA ASN A 58 -15.20 -9.38 2.95
C ASN A 58 -14.69 -8.57 1.75
N GLY A 59 -13.61 -9.06 1.11
CA GLY A 59 -13.01 -8.44 -0.06
C GLY A 59 -12.12 -7.24 0.29
N PHE A 60 -12.12 -6.24 -0.59
CA PHE A 60 -11.32 -5.02 -0.45
C PHE A 60 -12.19 -3.78 -0.53
N LEU A 61 -11.68 -2.67 0.01
CA LEU A 61 -12.14 -1.33 -0.31
C LEU A 61 -11.75 -0.95 -1.75
N PRO A 62 -12.40 0.08 -2.34
CA PRO A 62 -11.97 0.64 -3.62
C PRO A 62 -10.47 0.97 -3.63
N GLU A 63 -9.85 0.78 -4.79
CA GLU A 63 -8.43 1.03 -4.97
C GLU A 63 -8.12 2.50 -4.72
N SER A 64 -7.02 2.78 -4.03
CA SER A 64 -6.46 4.11 -3.86
C SER A 64 -5.22 4.25 -4.73
N LEU A 65 -5.11 5.38 -5.44
CA LEU A 65 -3.95 5.68 -6.28
C LEU A 65 -3.00 6.61 -5.54
N ILE A 66 -1.73 6.24 -5.46
CA ILE A 66 -0.68 7.01 -4.80
C ILE A 66 0.40 7.31 -5.81
N THR A 67 0.78 8.56 -5.97
CA THR A 67 2.00 8.90 -6.70
C THR A 67 3.21 8.69 -5.80
N ASP A 68 4.19 7.94 -6.28
CA ASP A 68 5.47 7.73 -5.63
C ASP A 68 6.60 8.39 -6.44
N PHE A 69 7.82 8.37 -5.92
CA PHE A 69 8.96 8.93 -6.62
C PHE A 69 9.13 8.28 -8.00
N PRO A 70 9.33 9.10 -9.05
CA PRO A 70 9.61 8.59 -10.38
C PRO A 70 10.80 7.62 -10.36
N ILE A 71 10.67 6.54 -11.11
CA ILE A 71 11.73 5.56 -11.30
C ILE A 71 12.30 5.82 -12.67
N ARG A 72 13.45 6.50 -12.72
CA ARG A 72 13.99 7.06 -13.97
C ARG A 72 12.95 8.01 -14.59
N ASP A 73 12.78 7.99 -15.91
CA ASP A 73 11.86 8.87 -16.64
C ASP A 73 10.39 8.40 -16.61
N LYS A 74 10.02 7.55 -15.64
CA LYS A 74 8.67 7.00 -15.51
C LYS A 74 8.03 7.41 -14.19
N ARG A 75 6.80 7.93 -14.27
CA ARG A 75 5.97 8.20 -13.09
C ARG A 75 5.63 6.88 -12.38
N ALA A 76 5.89 6.79 -11.09
CA ALA A 76 5.51 5.63 -10.29
C ALA A 76 4.13 5.86 -9.66
N THR A 77 3.21 4.91 -9.85
CA THR A 77 1.88 4.93 -9.23
C THR A 77 1.67 3.65 -8.44
N LEU A 78 1.34 3.77 -7.17
CA LEU A 78 0.94 2.65 -6.33
C LEU A 78 -0.57 2.53 -6.35
N ILE A 79 -1.06 1.37 -6.72
CA ILE A 79 -2.49 1.02 -6.73
C ILE A 79 -2.72 0.15 -5.49
N VAL A 80 -3.27 0.75 -4.44
CA VAL A 80 -3.37 0.13 -3.12
C VAL A 80 -4.80 -0.29 -2.83
N ARG A 81 -5.01 -1.56 -2.46
CA ARG A 81 -6.28 -2.08 -1.98
C ARG A 81 -6.22 -2.44 -0.52
N ARG A 82 -7.10 -1.86 0.26
CA ARG A 82 -7.23 -2.12 1.70
C ARG A 82 -8.23 -3.21 2.00
N ARG A 83 -7.93 -4.05 2.98
CA ARG A 83 -8.72 -5.24 3.30
C ARG A 83 -10.00 -4.83 4.01
N ARG A 84 -11.11 -5.39 3.56
CA ARG A 84 -12.42 -5.19 4.17
C ARG A 84 -12.79 -6.44 4.96
N TRP A 85 -13.21 -6.24 6.20
CA TRP A 85 -13.62 -7.30 7.12
C TRP A 85 -15.08 -7.09 7.48
N LYS A 86 -15.78 -8.19 7.74
CA LYS A 86 -17.11 -8.17 8.36
C LYS A 86 -16.99 -8.73 9.76
N ASP A 87 -17.42 -7.95 10.74
CA ASP A 87 -17.61 -8.37 12.12
C ASP A 87 -18.86 -9.26 12.18
N GLU A 88 -18.75 -10.51 12.59
CA GLU A 88 -19.87 -11.46 12.56
C GLU A 88 -20.89 -11.19 13.67
N GLU A 89 -20.46 -10.60 14.77
CA GLU A 89 -21.29 -10.30 15.93
C GLU A 89 -22.17 -9.07 15.70
N THR A 90 -21.63 -8.03 15.05
CA THR A 90 -22.34 -6.76 14.80
C THR A 90 -22.87 -6.64 13.37
N GLY A 91 -22.32 -7.40 12.43
CA GLY A 91 -22.56 -7.26 11.00
C GLY A 91 -21.85 -6.05 10.36
N GLU A 92 -21.09 -5.28 11.14
CA GLU A 92 -20.39 -4.08 10.68
C GLU A 92 -19.27 -4.43 9.69
N ILE A 93 -19.09 -3.53 8.73
CA ILE A 93 -17.96 -3.58 7.80
C ILE A 93 -16.83 -2.71 8.36
N VAL A 94 -15.70 -3.34 8.64
CA VAL A 94 -14.53 -2.68 9.22
C VAL A 94 -13.30 -2.85 8.32
N SER A 95 -12.34 -1.96 8.47
CA SER A 95 -11.02 -2.05 7.85
C SER A 95 -9.96 -1.67 8.88
N ASN A 96 -8.71 -2.07 8.67
CA ASN A 96 -7.66 -1.72 9.60
C ASN A 96 -7.40 -0.22 9.58
N ASP A 97 -7.27 0.39 10.75
CA ASP A 97 -6.75 1.73 10.89
C ASP A 97 -5.22 1.69 11.08
N TYR A 98 -4.50 2.58 10.40
CA TYR A 98 -3.05 2.56 10.31
C TYR A 98 -2.44 3.80 10.95
N GLU A 99 -1.97 3.65 12.18
CA GLU A 99 -0.99 4.56 12.77
C GLU A 99 0.42 4.09 12.38
N LEU A 100 0.79 4.23 11.11
CA LEU A 100 2.16 3.94 10.71
C LEU A 100 3.08 4.98 11.37
N VAL A 101 3.84 4.53 12.37
CA VAL A 101 4.93 5.30 12.96
C VAL A 101 6.14 5.08 12.07
N ALA A 102 6.44 6.06 11.23
CA ALA A 102 7.57 6.02 10.31
C ALA A 102 8.89 5.95 11.08
N LYS A 103 9.40 4.73 11.29
CA LYS A 103 10.74 4.50 11.84
C LYS A 103 11.71 4.30 10.66
N GLY A 104 12.37 5.37 10.23
CA GLY A 104 13.73 5.26 9.70
C GLY A 104 14.00 5.79 8.29
N THR A 105 13.02 6.01 7.40
CA THR A 105 13.30 6.51 6.03
C THR A 105 12.28 7.52 5.51
N ARG A 106 12.66 8.36 4.52
CA ARG A 106 11.74 9.33 3.88
C ARG A 106 10.49 8.66 3.30
N HIS A 107 10.65 7.52 2.60
CA HIS A 107 9.52 6.74 2.07
C HIS A 107 8.55 6.26 3.15
N SER A 108 9.05 5.85 4.32
CA SER A 108 8.17 5.43 5.43
C SER A 108 7.31 6.57 5.99
N LYS A 109 7.76 7.84 5.89
CA LYS A 109 7.04 9.02 6.38
C LYS A 109 5.93 9.46 5.43
N GLU A 110 6.23 9.54 4.13
CA GLU A 110 5.26 9.96 3.11
C GLU A 110 4.16 8.90 2.93
N PHE A 111 4.53 7.61 2.97
CA PHE A 111 3.55 6.52 2.95
C PHE A 111 2.65 6.50 4.20
N ALA A 112 3.23 6.75 5.37
CA ALA A 112 2.46 6.88 6.62
C ALA A 112 1.53 8.11 6.62
N ALA A 113 1.96 9.24 6.04
CA ALA A 113 1.14 10.44 5.88
C ALA A 113 -0.03 10.20 4.93
N PHE A 114 0.20 9.49 3.82
CA PHE A 114 -0.84 9.10 2.87
C PHE A 114 -1.91 8.22 3.53
N LEU A 115 -1.52 7.17 4.26
CA LEU A 115 -2.50 6.28 4.91
C LEU A 115 -3.31 6.94 6.03
N LYS A 116 -2.82 8.05 6.58
CA LYS A 116 -3.54 8.90 7.55
C LYS A 116 -4.51 9.89 6.88
N GLY A 117 -4.61 9.90 5.54
CA GLY A 117 -5.52 10.77 4.79
C GLY A 117 -4.95 12.14 4.41
N GLY A 118 -3.64 12.36 4.54
CA GLY A 118 -3.00 13.63 4.24
C GLY A 118 -2.11 13.55 3.02
N LEU A 119 -2.66 13.75 1.82
CA LEU A 119 -1.91 14.18 0.64
C LEU A 119 -2.82 14.61 -0.52
N GLU A 120 -3.67 15.59 -0.27
CA GLU A 120 -3.96 16.56 -1.33
C GLU A 120 -2.65 17.32 -1.60
N SER A 121 -2.06 17.07 -2.77
CA SER A 121 -0.94 17.82 -3.35
C SER A 121 0.30 18.03 -2.45
N ILE A 122 1.38 17.28 -2.69
CA ILE A 122 2.70 17.91 -2.59
C ILE A 122 2.82 18.74 -3.87
N PRO A 123 2.77 20.09 -3.81
CA PRO A 123 3.24 20.87 -4.94
C PRO A 123 4.69 20.50 -5.19
N ASP A 124 5.08 20.39 -6.47
CA ASP A 124 6.47 20.32 -6.91
C ASP A 124 7.30 21.34 -6.10
N SER A 125 7.90 20.88 -5.00
CA SER A 125 8.85 21.69 -4.26
C SER A 125 10.16 21.47 -4.99
N GLY A 126 10.31 22.26 -6.06
CA GLY A 126 11.56 22.45 -6.75
C GLY A 126 12.65 22.75 -5.72
N PHE A 127 13.49 21.75 -5.49
CA PHE A 127 14.78 21.90 -4.84
C PHE A 127 15.79 21.12 -5.66
N PHE A 128 16.10 21.67 -6.82
CA PHE A 128 17.41 21.55 -7.43
C PHE A 128 17.91 22.99 -7.65
N ALA A 129 18.63 23.48 -6.66
CA ALA A 129 19.65 24.52 -6.84
C ALA A 129 21.01 23.81 -6.86
#